data_AF-A0AAW2MWW5-F1
#
_entry.id   AF-A0AAW2MWW5-F1
#
_cell.length_a   1.000
_cell.length_b   1.000
_cell.length_c   1.000
_cell.angle_alpha   90.00
_cell.angle_beta   90.00
_cell.angle_gamma   90.00
#
_symmetry.space_group_name_H-M   'P 1'
#
loop_
_entity.id
_entity.type
_entity.pdbx_description
1 polymer ?
#
loop_
_entity_poly.entity_id
_entity_poly.type
_entity_poly.pdbx_seq_one_letter_code
_entity_poly.pdbx_strand_id
1 'polypeptide(L)'
;MVKHSTFSSLNTSQTDLHRSSHHFPGGLLNPSFHHSFHIIANVEVDKIDGDVYRSAEVFRMDYAEMEMKFKIYVYPDEYKDENYTNYQTISGKYASEGYFFKNIRESSFLTDDPDQAHLFFIPISCHKMHQKVSSYEEMASIVKKYVEGLIAKTILGYWAGACNSDLRNTLVSNWEEDDELDIQNSTYYPAGGMRKLFMAKFCICPVGSRATSNRIIMAIRHGCVPVILADYFELPFNDDVLDWLKFSVILSEEDVYDLKYILKEKAGEEYSRLHSNLIKVQKRFRWNSPPVKYDAFHMVLYHLWLRRNVVRY
;
A
#
# COMPACT_ATOMS: atom_id res chain seq x y z
N MET A 1 -25.26 -33.85 -39.17
CA MET A 1 -25.84 -33.36 -40.45
C MET A 1 -25.61 -31.85 -40.47
N VAL A 2 -24.53 -31.31 -41.03
CA VAL A 2 -23.98 -31.36 -42.41
C VAL A 2 -24.57 -30.27 -43.33
N LYS A 3 -23.86 -29.14 -43.39
CA LYS A 3 -23.49 -28.29 -44.56
C LYS A 3 -22.80 -27.03 -44.00
N HIS A 4 -21.53 -26.69 -44.27
CA HIS A 4 -20.79 -26.49 -45.53
C HIS A 4 -21.42 -25.48 -46.49
N SER A 5 -20.83 -24.28 -46.59
CA SER A 5 -20.32 -23.64 -47.83
C SER A 5 -19.90 -22.17 -47.56
N THR A 6 -19.02 -21.50 -48.31
CA THR A 6 -17.81 -21.90 -49.08
C THR A 6 -16.92 -20.64 -49.24
N PHE A 7 -15.62 -20.83 -49.51
CA PHE A 7 -14.65 -19.81 -49.97
C PHE A 7 -15.20 -18.76 -50.97
N SER A 8 -14.67 -17.54 -50.86
CA SER A 8 -14.01 -16.88 -52.00
C SER A 8 -12.84 -16.02 -51.51
N SER A 9 -11.88 -15.75 -52.39
CA SER A 9 -10.64 -15.02 -52.11
C SER A 9 -10.41 -13.95 -53.18
N LEU A 10 -9.55 -12.95 -52.90
CA LEU A 10 -8.63 -12.35 -53.89
C LEU A 10 -7.62 -11.40 -53.24
N ASN A 11 -6.45 -11.27 -53.89
CA ASN A 11 -5.43 -10.25 -53.62
C ASN A 11 -5.83 -8.92 -54.34
N THR A 12 -5.13 -7.79 -54.34
CA THR A 12 -3.74 -7.39 -53.97
C THR A 12 -3.82 -5.87 -53.56
N SER A 13 -2.83 -4.99 -53.46
CA SER A 13 -1.36 -4.92 -53.68
C SER A 13 -0.82 -3.62 -53.05
N GLN A 14 0.50 -3.57 -52.77
CA GLN A 14 1.36 -2.36 -52.69
C GLN A 14 0.95 -1.24 -51.70
N THR A 15 1.68 -1.02 -50.60
CA THR A 15 2.97 -0.30 -50.53
C THR A 15 2.99 1.07 -51.19
N ASP A 16 3.15 2.14 -50.39
CA ASP A 16 4.28 3.04 -50.60
C ASP A 16 4.71 3.75 -49.32
N LEU A 17 6.02 4.05 -49.24
CA LEU A 17 6.66 4.78 -48.15
C LEU A 17 7.16 6.12 -48.71
N HIS A 18 6.79 7.24 -48.11
CA HIS A 18 7.50 8.50 -48.37
C HIS A 18 7.78 9.32 -47.11
N ARG A 19 8.99 9.88 -47.07
CA ARG A 19 9.63 10.51 -45.90
C ARG A 19 10.21 11.86 -46.29
N SER A 20 9.65 12.93 -45.74
CA SER A 20 10.18 14.31 -45.81
C SER A 20 9.38 15.21 -44.85
N SER A 21 9.91 16.30 -44.29
CA SER A 21 11.33 16.70 -44.07
C SER A 21 11.35 17.86 -43.07
N HIS A 22 12.38 17.95 -42.22
CA HIS A 22 12.52 19.09 -41.30
C HIS A 22 12.79 20.41 -42.04
N HIS A 23 12.18 21.49 -41.57
CA HIS A 23 12.69 22.85 -41.72
C HIS A 23 12.31 23.71 -40.52
N PHE A 24 13.30 24.44 -39.99
CA PHE A 24 13.16 25.52 -39.00
C PHE A 24 14.02 26.69 -39.48
N PRO A 25 13.46 27.90 -39.51
CA PRO A 25 14.21 29.10 -39.14
C PRO A 25 13.56 29.79 -37.93
N GLY A 26 14.38 30.37 -37.05
CA GLY A 26 13.91 31.02 -35.82
C GLY A 26 13.53 32.49 -36.00
N GLY A 27 12.81 33.03 -35.00
CA GLY A 27 12.53 34.46 -34.88
C GLY A 27 12.16 34.79 -33.44
N LEU A 28 12.88 35.73 -32.83
CA LEU A 28 12.52 36.31 -31.52
C LEU A 28 11.38 37.32 -31.71
N LEU A 29 10.41 37.32 -30.80
CA LEU A 29 9.86 38.55 -30.18
C LEU A 29 8.89 38.16 -29.05
N ASN A 30 8.99 38.84 -27.91
CA ASN A 30 8.15 38.62 -26.73
C ASN A 30 7.48 39.95 -26.34
N PRO A 31 6.13 40.02 -26.37
CA PRO A 31 5.42 41.06 -25.64
C PRO A 31 4.27 40.52 -24.75
N SER A 32 4.08 41.21 -23.62
CA SER A 32 2.84 41.31 -22.84
C SER A 32 2.33 40.07 -22.09
N PHE A 33 2.49 40.10 -20.77
CA PHE A 33 1.67 39.32 -19.84
C PHE A 33 0.18 39.71 -19.99
N HIS A 34 -0.65 38.81 -20.49
CA HIS A 34 -2.07 38.77 -20.19
C HIS A 34 -2.41 37.40 -19.61
N HIS A 35 -2.88 37.37 -18.37
CA HIS A 35 -3.09 36.13 -17.60
C HIS A 35 -4.46 35.52 -17.92
N SER A 36 -4.65 35.11 -19.18
CA SER A 36 -5.86 34.45 -19.66
C SER A 36 -5.95 33.03 -19.10
N PHE A 37 -6.95 32.77 -18.24
CA PHE A 37 -7.26 31.45 -17.69
C PHE A 37 -7.90 30.51 -18.74
N HIS A 38 -7.15 30.21 -19.80
CA HIS A 38 -7.46 29.08 -20.69
C HIS A 38 -6.84 27.80 -20.12
N ILE A 39 -7.49 27.23 -19.11
CA ILE A 39 -7.37 25.80 -18.83
C ILE A 39 -7.84 25.06 -20.09
N ILE A 40 -7.06 24.07 -20.54
CA ILE A 40 -7.30 23.35 -21.79
C ILE A 40 -8.51 22.43 -21.61
N ALA A 41 -9.70 22.94 -21.92
CA ALA A 41 -10.96 22.22 -21.90
C ALA A 41 -11.13 21.32 -23.16
N ASN A 42 -10.15 20.43 -23.39
CA ASN A 42 -10.21 19.36 -24.38
C ASN A 42 -10.39 17.98 -23.73
N VAL A 43 -11.14 17.93 -22.63
CA VAL A 43 -11.88 16.73 -22.23
C VAL A 43 -13.19 16.78 -23.01
N GLU A 44 -13.58 15.68 -23.66
CA GLU A 44 -14.92 15.58 -24.24
C GLU A 44 -15.93 15.69 -23.09
N VAL A 45 -16.66 16.81 -23.03
CA VAL A 45 -17.62 17.04 -21.95
C VAL A 45 -18.82 16.14 -22.20
N ASP A 46 -18.86 15.01 -21.48
CA ASP A 46 -19.97 14.07 -21.50
C ASP A 46 -21.29 14.83 -21.35
N LYS A 47 -22.14 14.73 -22.38
CA LYS A 47 -23.45 15.36 -22.40
C LYS A 47 -24.42 14.52 -21.57
N ILE A 48 -24.37 14.74 -20.28
CA ILE A 48 -25.35 14.21 -19.32
C ILE A 48 -26.75 14.67 -19.74
N ASP A 49 -27.64 13.71 -19.98
CA ASP A 49 -29.02 13.98 -20.36
C ASP A 49 -29.76 14.72 -19.23
N GLY A 50 -30.30 15.89 -19.53
CA GLY A 50 -30.71 16.87 -18.53
C GLY A 50 -31.96 16.46 -17.75
N ASP A 51 -32.95 15.88 -18.44
CA ASP A 51 -34.32 15.70 -17.93
C ASP A 51 -34.42 14.67 -16.79
N VAL A 52 -33.38 13.86 -16.57
CA VAL A 52 -33.31 12.87 -15.49
C VAL A 52 -32.70 13.46 -14.20
N TYR A 53 -31.98 14.58 -14.28
CA TYR A 53 -31.23 15.16 -13.16
C TYR A 53 -31.93 16.40 -12.59
N ARG A 54 -31.95 16.54 -11.26
CA ARG A 54 -32.48 17.75 -10.59
C ARG A 54 -31.73 19.03 -10.99
N SER A 55 -30.44 18.90 -11.29
CA SER A 55 -29.62 19.88 -12.01
C SER A 55 -28.39 19.15 -12.55
N ALA A 56 -28.31 19.00 -13.88
CA ALA A 56 -27.18 18.34 -14.53
C ALA A 56 -25.87 19.15 -14.39
N GLU A 57 -25.96 20.49 -14.33
CA GLU A 57 -24.79 21.35 -14.14
C GLU A 57 -24.16 21.18 -12.75
N VAL A 58 -24.98 21.20 -11.69
CA VAL A 58 -24.50 20.99 -10.31
C VAL A 58 -23.92 19.59 -10.17
N PHE A 59 -24.61 18.55 -10.65
CA PHE A 59 -24.09 17.19 -10.62
C PHE A 59 -22.73 17.07 -11.33
N ARG A 60 -22.56 17.68 -12.51
CA ARG A 60 -21.29 17.67 -13.25
C ARG A 60 -20.16 18.38 -12.49
N MET A 61 -20.46 19.46 -11.76
CA MET A 61 -19.48 20.17 -10.94
C MET A 61 -19.08 19.37 -9.70
N ASP A 62 -20.07 18.88 -8.95
CA ASP A 62 -19.86 18.07 -7.74
C ASP A 62 -19.11 16.77 -8.05
N TYR A 63 -19.41 16.11 -9.18
CA TYR A 63 -18.74 14.90 -9.64
C TYR A 63 -17.27 15.15 -9.98
N ALA A 64 -16.96 16.22 -10.72
CA ALA A 64 -15.58 16.58 -11.04
C ALA A 64 -14.77 16.97 -9.79
N GLU A 65 -15.39 17.64 -8.81
CA GLU A 65 -14.74 17.89 -7.51
C GLU A 65 -14.47 16.58 -6.75
N MET A 66 -15.43 15.66 -6.77
CA MET A 66 -15.31 14.33 -6.15
C MET A 66 -14.19 13.50 -6.79
N GLU A 67 -14.09 13.44 -8.12
CA GLU A 67 -12.99 12.75 -8.83
C GLU A 67 -11.60 13.29 -8.45
N MET A 68 -11.46 14.62 -8.34
CA MET A 68 -10.20 15.24 -7.93
C MET A 68 -9.88 14.96 -6.45
N LYS A 69 -10.82 15.27 -5.55
CA LYS A 69 -10.54 15.39 -4.10
C LYS A 69 -10.81 14.12 -3.30
N PHE A 70 -11.82 13.33 -3.63
CA PHE A 70 -12.24 12.21 -2.79
C PHE A 70 -11.16 11.12 -2.75
N LYS A 71 -10.88 10.60 -1.56
CA LYS A 71 -9.87 9.56 -1.34
C LYS A 71 -10.33 8.55 -0.29
N ILE A 72 -10.09 7.27 -0.57
CA ILE A 72 -10.49 6.11 0.24
C ILE A 72 -9.22 5.37 0.69
N TYR A 73 -9.03 5.24 2.00
CA TYR A 73 -8.00 4.35 2.56
C TYR A 73 -8.58 2.94 2.70
N VAL A 74 -7.88 1.94 2.17
CA VAL A 74 -8.37 0.55 2.14
C VAL A 74 -7.49 -0.32 3.04
N TYR A 75 -8.06 -0.81 4.14
CA TYR A 75 -7.42 -1.83 4.99
C TYR A 75 -7.23 -3.14 4.20
N PRO A 76 -6.25 -4.00 4.54
CA PRO A 76 -5.97 -5.19 3.73
C PRO A 76 -7.08 -6.24 3.82
N ASP A 77 -7.38 -6.81 2.65
CA ASP A 77 -8.24 -7.98 2.47
C ASP A 77 -7.62 -9.22 3.16
N GLU A 78 -8.44 -10.06 3.78
CA GLU A 78 -8.04 -11.40 4.23
C GLU A 78 -7.63 -12.26 3.02
N TYR A 79 -8.30 -12.01 1.89
CA TYR A 79 -8.25 -12.83 0.69
C TYR A 79 -7.33 -12.24 -0.39
N LYS A 80 -6.15 -11.74 0.04
CA LYS A 80 -4.98 -11.49 -0.84
C LYS A 80 -4.37 -12.81 -1.31
N ASP A 81 -5.11 -13.53 -2.14
CA ASP A 81 -4.54 -14.52 -3.06
C ASP A 81 -3.94 -13.75 -4.23
N GLU A 82 -2.65 -13.94 -4.52
CA GLU A 82 -1.96 -13.15 -5.55
C GLU A 82 -2.47 -13.48 -6.96
N ASN A 83 -3.21 -14.58 -7.13
CA ASN A 83 -3.89 -14.97 -8.37
C ASN A 83 -5.25 -14.27 -8.54
N TYR A 84 -5.28 -12.93 -8.44
CA TYR A 84 -6.48 -12.10 -8.67
C TYR A 84 -7.03 -12.16 -10.11
N THR A 85 -6.43 -12.95 -11.01
CA THR A 85 -6.93 -13.27 -12.36
C THR A 85 -8.30 -13.96 -12.35
N ASN A 86 -8.67 -14.67 -11.29
CA ASN A 86 -9.92 -15.43 -11.20
C ASN A 86 -11.16 -14.61 -10.77
N TYR A 87 -11.16 -13.29 -10.93
CA TYR A 87 -12.40 -12.49 -11.00
C TYR A 87 -13.18 -12.71 -12.33
N GLN A 88 -12.73 -13.60 -13.22
CA GLN A 88 -13.36 -13.87 -14.53
C GLN A 88 -14.76 -14.53 -14.46
N THR A 89 -15.28 -14.85 -13.28
CA THR A 89 -16.67 -15.34 -13.08
C THR A 89 -17.47 -14.51 -12.07
N ILE A 90 -17.21 -13.19 -11.97
CA ILE A 90 -18.13 -12.22 -11.34
C ILE A 90 -19.51 -12.29 -12.04
N SER A 91 -20.42 -13.09 -11.49
CA SER A 91 -21.75 -13.35 -12.04
C SER A 91 -22.77 -13.67 -10.93
N GLY A 92 -24.07 -13.59 -11.24
CA GLY A 92 -25.13 -13.79 -10.27
C GLY A 92 -25.19 -12.70 -9.18
N LYS A 93 -25.79 -13.04 -8.03
CA LYS A 93 -26.22 -12.06 -6.99
C LYS A 93 -25.10 -11.27 -6.29
N TYR A 94 -23.83 -11.62 -6.49
CA TYR A 94 -22.69 -10.93 -5.88
C TYR A 94 -21.88 -10.11 -6.90
N ALA A 95 -22.38 -9.93 -8.13
CA ALA A 95 -21.63 -9.28 -9.20
C ALA A 95 -21.17 -7.84 -8.84
N SER A 96 -22.03 -7.07 -8.18
CA SER A 96 -21.72 -5.70 -7.73
C SER A 96 -20.59 -5.64 -6.70
N GLU A 97 -20.50 -6.59 -5.77
CA GLU A 97 -19.40 -6.65 -4.79
C GLU A 97 -18.05 -6.87 -5.50
N GLY A 98 -18.00 -7.82 -6.44
CA GLY A 98 -16.80 -8.11 -7.23
C GLY A 98 -16.31 -6.91 -8.04
N TYR A 99 -17.22 -6.24 -8.76
CA TYR A 99 -16.89 -5.02 -9.52
C TYR A 99 -16.50 -3.85 -8.60
N PHE A 100 -17.17 -3.65 -7.46
CA PHE A 100 -16.82 -2.58 -6.51
C PHE A 100 -15.41 -2.77 -5.94
N PHE A 101 -15.04 -3.99 -5.55
CA PHE A 101 -13.73 -4.31 -4.99
C PHE A 101 -12.62 -4.21 -6.05
N LYS A 102 -12.91 -4.56 -7.32
CA LYS A 102 -12.00 -4.34 -8.45
C LYS A 102 -11.80 -2.84 -8.69
N ASN A 103 -12.90 -2.12 -8.91
CA ASN A 103 -12.88 -0.73 -9.34
C ASN A 103 -12.23 0.19 -8.27
N ILE A 104 -12.47 -0.03 -6.97
CA ILE A 104 -11.76 0.72 -5.92
C ILE A 104 -10.24 0.54 -6.02
N ARG A 105 -9.76 -0.69 -6.21
CA ARG A 105 -8.31 -1.01 -6.29
C ARG A 105 -7.64 -0.42 -7.54
N GLU A 106 -8.40 -0.25 -8.62
CA GLU A 106 -7.92 0.29 -9.90
C GLU A 106 -8.16 1.82 -10.04
N SER A 107 -8.84 2.45 -9.08
CA SER A 107 -9.26 3.86 -9.16
C SER A 107 -8.26 4.88 -8.61
N SER A 108 -8.36 6.11 -9.11
CA SER A 108 -7.75 7.34 -8.56
C SER A 108 -8.29 7.77 -7.19
N PHE A 109 -9.30 7.06 -6.65
CA PHE A 109 -9.80 7.27 -5.29
C PHE A 109 -8.95 6.56 -4.23
N LEU A 110 -8.19 5.52 -4.58
CA LEU A 110 -7.36 4.84 -3.59
C LEU A 110 -6.27 5.76 -3.03
N THR A 111 -6.16 5.84 -1.71
CA THR A 111 -5.00 6.44 -1.04
C THR A 111 -4.35 5.47 -0.07
N ASP A 112 -3.03 5.42 -0.13
CA ASP A 112 -2.19 4.80 0.89
C ASP A 112 -2.09 5.68 2.15
N ASP A 113 -2.54 6.94 2.09
CA ASP A 113 -2.32 7.95 3.13
C ASP A 113 -3.56 8.21 3.98
N PRO A 114 -3.59 7.77 5.26
CA PRO A 114 -4.74 7.99 6.14
C PRO A 114 -4.98 9.47 6.43
N ASP A 115 -3.93 10.31 6.42
CA ASP A 115 -4.02 11.77 6.58
C ASP A 115 -4.78 12.44 5.39
N GLN A 116 -4.94 11.77 4.25
CA GLN A 116 -5.67 12.26 3.07
C GLN A 116 -7.04 11.58 2.90
N ALA A 117 -7.38 10.60 3.74
CA ALA A 117 -8.53 9.74 3.56
C ALA A 117 -9.83 10.44 4.00
N HIS A 118 -10.80 10.47 3.09
CA HIS A 118 -12.16 10.93 3.36
C HIS A 118 -13.06 9.78 3.83
N LEU A 119 -12.70 8.54 3.48
CA LEU A 119 -13.37 7.31 3.88
C LEU A 119 -12.34 6.22 4.21
N PHE A 120 -12.60 5.45 5.26
CA PHE A 120 -11.85 4.25 5.61
C PHE A 120 -12.68 3.02 5.25
N PHE A 121 -12.16 2.17 4.37
CA PHE A 121 -12.86 0.99 3.86
C PHE A 121 -12.19 -0.30 4.36
N ILE A 122 -13.01 -1.22 4.87
CA ILE A 122 -12.60 -2.55 5.33
C ILE A 122 -13.18 -3.57 4.33
N PRO A 123 -12.37 -4.17 3.44
CA PRO A 123 -12.85 -4.99 2.32
C PRO A 123 -13.30 -6.37 2.80
N ILE A 124 -14.56 -6.46 3.24
CA ILE A 124 -15.23 -7.67 3.72
C ILE A 124 -16.14 -8.20 2.61
N SER A 125 -15.75 -9.33 2.00
CA SER A 125 -16.55 -9.99 0.95
C SER A 125 -17.58 -10.93 1.57
N CYS A 126 -18.87 -10.60 1.45
CA CYS A 126 -19.94 -11.49 1.90
C CYS A 126 -20.01 -12.75 1.01
N HIS A 127 -19.61 -12.64 -0.25
CA HIS A 127 -19.48 -13.79 -1.15
C HIS A 127 -18.47 -14.82 -0.65
N LYS A 128 -17.25 -14.38 -0.28
CA LYS A 128 -16.19 -15.28 0.22
C LYS A 128 -16.48 -15.80 1.62
N MET A 129 -17.12 -15.00 2.49
CA MET A 129 -17.54 -15.50 3.81
C MET A 129 -18.60 -16.60 3.68
N HIS A 130 -19.65 -16.42 2.88
CA HIS A 130 -20.69 -17.44 2.65
C HIS A 130 -20.19 -18.76 2.07
N GLN A 131 -18.96 -18.83 1.53
CA GLN A 131 -18.33 -20.08 1.08
C GLN A 131 -17.59 -20.83 2.20
N LYS A 132 -17.33 -20.18 3.33
CA LYS A 132 -16.49 -20.69 4.43
C LYS A 132 -17.22 -20.94 5.75
N VAL A 133 -18.36 -20.28 5.99
CA VAL A 133 -19.09 -20.35 7.27
C VAL A 133 -20.56 -20.72 7.09
N SER A 134 -21.13 -21.33 8.12
CA SER A 134 -22.48 -21.92 8.07
C SER A 134 -23.60 -20.96 8.52
N SER A 135 -23.26 -19.86 9.21
CA SER A 135 -24.22 -18.97 9.86
C SER A 135 -23.89 -17.48 9.69
N TYR A 136 -24.87 -16.60 9.93
CA TYR A 136 -24.64 -15.15 9.95
C TYR A 136 -23.87 -14.73 11.21
N GLU A 137 -24.02 -15.49 12.28
CA GLU A 137 -23.34 -15.36 13.57
C GLU A 137 -21.83 -15.59 13.43
N GLU A 138 -21.42 -16.61 12.65
CA GLU A 138 -20.01 -16.83 12.27
C GLU A 138 -19.46 -15.66 11.44
N MET A 139 -20.21 -15.15 10.45
CA MET A 139 -19.78 -13.98 9.66
C MET A 139 -19.61 -12.73 10.53
N ALA A 140 -20.58 -12.44 11.40
CA ALA A 140 -20.52 -11.33 12.35
C ALA A 140 -19.32 -11.48 13.31
N SER A 141 -19.02 -12.70 13.76
CA SER A 141 -17.86 -13.01 14.61
C SER A 141 -16.52 -12.75 13.89
N ILE A 142 -16.39 -13.14 12.62
CA ILE A 142 -15.19 -12.87 11.80
C ILE A 142 -14.99 -11.36 11.61
N VAL A 143 -16.04 -10.64 11.21
CA VAL A 143 -16.00 -9.18 11.01
C VAL A 143 -15.66 -8.46 12.31
N LYS A 144 -16.33 -8.82 13.41
CA LYS A 144 -16.07 -8.27 14.74
C LYS A 144 -14.61 -8.46 15.15
N LYS A 145 -14.09 -9.69 15.08
CA LYS A 145 -12.68 -10.00 15.41
C LYS A 145 -11.69 -9.19 14.58
N TYR A 146 -11.98 -8.92 13.30
CA TYR A 146 -11.10 -8.09 12.48
C TYR A 146 -11.11 -6.62 12.94
N VAL A 147 -12.28 -6.03 13.17
CA VAL A 147 -12.41 -4.64 13.62
C VAL A 147 -11.80 -4.46 15.01
N GLU A 148 -12.04 -5.40 15.94
CA GLU A 148 -11.40 -5.41 17.26
C GLU A 148 -9.87 -5.55 17.15
N GLY A 149 -9.37 -6.39 16.25
CA GLY A 149 -7.94 -6.52 15.96
C GLY A 149 -7.28 -5.24 15.46
N LEU A 150 -7.95 -4.49 14.58
CA LEU A 150 -7.48 -3.20 14.07
C LEU A 150 -7.47 -2.10 15.14
N ILE A 151 -8.47 -2.09 16.03
CA ILE A 151 -8.61 -1.07 17.09
C ILE A 151 -7.70 -1.35 18.28
N ALA A 152 -7.72 -2.59 18.80
CA ALA A 152 -7.08 -2.94 20.07
C ALA A 152 -5.62 -3.42 19.91
N LYS A 153 -5.15 -3.65 18.68
CA LYS A 153 -3.82 -4.20 18.37
C LYS A 153 -3.57 -5.52 19.12
N THR A 154 -4.39 -6.52 18.81
CA THR A 154 -4.52 -7.77 19.59
C THR A 154 -3.33 -8.73 19.50
N ILE A 155 -2.40 -8.54 18.56
CA ILE A 155 -1.15 -9.32 18.49
C ILE A 155 -0.04 -8.52 19.17
N LEU A 156 0.73 -9.14 20.08
CA LEU A 156 1.84 -8.45 20.76
C LEU A 156 2.98 -8.20 19.78
N GLY A 157 3.50 -9.27 19.17
CA GLY A 157 4.58 -9.21 18.19
C GLY A 157 4.26 -10.05 16.95
N TYR A 158 4.68 -9.60 15.77
CA TYR A 158 4.49 -10.34 14.51
C TYR A 158 5.78 -10.48 13.69
N TRP A 159 6.00 -11.68 13.16
CA TRP A 159 7.00 -11.98 12.14
C TRP A 159 6.52 -13.12 11.23
N ALA A 160 6.46 -12.91 9.91
CA ALA A 160 6.45 -14.01 8.94
C ALA A 160 7.64 -13.88 7.98
N GLY A 161 8.41 -14.94 7.77
CA GLY A 161 9.55 -14.90 6.86
C GLY A 161 10.29 -16.23 6.70
N ALA A 162 11.29 -16.23 5.82
CA ALA A 162 12.18 -17.37 5.63
C ALA A 162 13.23 -17.46 6.74
N CYS A 163 13.42 -18.64 7.30
CA CYS A 163 14.58 -19.01 8.10
C CYS A 163 15.85 -19.03 7.23
N ASN A 164 16.61 -17.93 7.23
CA ASN A 164 17.80 -17.75 6.38
C ASN A 164 18.97 -17.02 7.07
N SER A 165 19.02 -17.11 8.41
CA SER A 165 20.11 -16.76 9.31
C SER A 165 19.86 -17.42 10.67
N ASP A 166 20.89 -17.60 11.49
CA ASP A 166 20.76 -18.33 12.76
C ASP A 166 19.82 -17.62 13.74
N LEU A 167 19.88 -16.29 13.84
CA LEU A 167 18.90 -15.48 14.57
C LEU A 167 17.43 -15.78 14.18
N ARG A 168 17.17 -16.09 12.90
CA ARG A 168 15.81 -16.39 12.40
C ARG A 168 15.41 -17.83 12.69
N ASN A 169 16.36 -18.76 12.71
CA ASN A 169 16.14 -20.11 13.22
C ASN A 169 15.75 -20.03 14.71
N THR A 170 16.55 -19.32 15.53
CA THR A 170 16.29 -19.11 16.96
C THR A 170 14.96 -18.39 17.22
N LEU A 171 14.65 -17.32 16.48
CA LEU A 171 13.38 -16.60 16.62
C LEU A 171 12.17 -17.51 16.38
N VAL A 172 12.24 -18.40 15.39
CA VAL A 172 11.17 -19.36 15.09
C VAL A 172 11.11 -20.46 16.17
N SER A 173 12.23 -21.15 16.43
CA SER A 173 12.26 -22.27 17.38
C SER A 173 11.96 -21.89 18.84
N ASN A 174 12.11 -20.62 19.22
CA ASN A 174 11.72 -20.12 20.54
C ASN A 174 10.23 -19.74 20.65
N TRP A 175 9.57 -19.38 19.54
CA TRP A 175 8.31 -18.60 19.59
C TRP A 175 7.24 -18.96 18.55
N GLU A 176 7.43 -19.96 17.67
CA GLU A 176 6.42 -20.32 16.66
C GLU A 176 5.13 -20.96 17.22
N GLU A 177 5.17 -21.43 18.47
CA GLU A 177 4.01 -21.98 19.20
C GLU A 177 3.42 -20.99 20.25
N ASP A 178 3.85 -19.72 20.25
CA ASP A 178 3.45 -18.72 21.24
C ASP A 178 2.02 -18.16 21.01
N ASP A 179 1.33 -17.78 22.10
CA ASP A 179 -0.06 -17.28 22.06
C ASP A 179 -0.20 -15.77 21.81
N GLU A 180 0.89 -15.00 21.93
CA GLU A 180 0.92 -13.54 21.76
C GLU A 180 1.92 -13.07 20.69
N LEU A 181 2.98 -13.84 20.43
CA LEU A 181 3.94 -13.63 19.36
C LEU A 181 3.58 -14.49 18.14
N ASP A 182 3.04 -13.85 17.10
CA ASP A 182 2.65 -14.48 15.84
C ASP A 182 3.90 -14.64 14.94
N ILE A 183 4.66 -15.72 15.17
CA ILE A 183 5.92 -16.02 14.49
C ILE A 183 5.73 -17.16 13.48
N GLN A 184 6.11 -16.94 12.22
CA GLN A 184 5.77 -17.85 11.12
C GLN A 184 6.96 -18.07 10.16
N ASN A 185 7.50 -19.29 10.10
CA ASN A 185 8.44 -19.69 9.06
C ASN A 185 7.70 -19.85 7.71
N SER A 186 7.64 -18.78 6.92
CA SER A 186 7.01 -18.77 5.61
C SER A 186 7.75 -17.86 4.63
N THR A 187 8.20 -18.44 3.52
CA THR A 187 8.78 -17.73 2.37
C THR A 187 7.74 -16.93 1.59
N TYR A 188 6.49 -17.43 1.59
CA TYR A 188 5.33 -16.77 1.00
C TYR A 188 4.74 -15.79 2.03
N TYR A 189 4.30 -14.60 1.61
CA TYR A 189 3.43 -13.81 2.47
C TYR A 189 2.02 -14.42 2.36
N PRO A 190 1.50 -15.12 3.39
CA PRO A 190 0.20 -15.76 3.26
C PRO A 190 -0.90 -14.71 3.04
N ALA A 191 -1.98 -15.12 2.38
CA ALA A 191 -3.20 -14.31 2.29
C ALA A 191 -3.63 -13.89 3.72
N GLY A 192 -3.62 -12.58 3.99
CA GLY A 192 -3.87 -12.00 5.31
C GLY A 192 -2.63 -11.61 6.14
N GLY A 193 -1.40 -11.88 5.71
CA GLY A 193 -0.18 -11.44 6.43
C GLY A 193 -0.10 -9.90 6.60
N MET A 194 -0.64 -9.14 5.65
CA MET A 194 -0.81 -7.68 5.79
C MET A 194 -1.81 -7.28 6.89
N ARG A 195 -2.84 -8.09 7.19
CA ARG A 195 -3.74 -7.82 8.34
C ARG A 195 -2.99 -7.95 9.65
N LYS A 196 -2.09 -8.94 9.78
CA LYS A 196 -1.25 -9.14 10.96
C LYS A 196 -0.33 -7.94 11.22
N LEU A 197 0.23 -7.32 10.17
CA LEU A 197 0.95 -6.04 10.30
C LEU A 197 0.08 -4.91 10.91
N PHE A 198 -1.20 -4.79 10.55
CA PHE A 198 -2.08 -3.80 11.18
C PHE A 198 -2.55 -4.20 12.58
N MET A 199 -2.76 -5.50 12.84
CA MET A 199 -3.26 -6.03 14.11
C MET A 199 -2.18 -6.18 15.19
N ALA A 200 -0.90 -6.12 14.83
CA ALA A 200 0.22 -6.21 15.76
C ALA A 200 0.60 -4.85 16.36
N LYS A 201 0.97 -4.84 17.65
CA LYS A 201 1.68 -3.72 18.28
C LYS A 201 3.09 -3.60 17.73
N PHE A 202 3.85 -4.69 17.82
CA PHE A 202 5.26 -4.75 17.47
C PHE A 202 5.50 -5.64 16.24
N CYS A 203 6.40 -5.22 15.34
CA CYS A 203 6.79 -6.00 14.16
C CYS A 203 8.28 -6.29 14.22
N ILE A 204 8.59 -7.55 14.49
CA ILE A 204 9.95 -7.98 14.80
C ILE A 204 10.77 -7.99 13.51
N CYS A 205 11.92 -7.35 13.52
CA CYS A 205 12.77 -7.11 12.36
C CYS A 205 14.17 -7.69 12.62
N PRO A 206 14.30 -9.03 12.64
CA PRO A 206 15.61 -9.67 12.75
C PRO A 206 16.41 -9.38 11.50
N VAL A 207 17.70 -9.11 11.69
CA VAL A 207 18.66 -9.14 10.57
C VAL A 207 18.70 -10.53 9.93
N GLY A 208 19.30 -10.62 8.76
CA GLY A 208 19.56 -11.88 8.08
C GLY A 208 20.54 -11.68 6.94
N SER A 209 20.74 -12.71 6.12
CA SER A 209 21.75 -12.76 5.04
C SER A 209 21.62 -11.72 3.90
N ARG A 210 20.79 -10.67 4.05
CA ARG A 210 20.73 -9.48 3.19
C ARG A 210 20.48 -8.24 4.05
N ALA A 211 21.33 -7.23 3.90
CA ALA A 211 21.37 -6.01 4.75
C ALA A 211 20.05 -5.20 4.77
N THR A 212 19.22 -5.26 3.74
CA THR A 212 17.97 -4.49 3.68
C THR A 212 16.75 -5.41 3.55
N SER A 213 16.06 -5.67 4.66
CA SER A 213 14.73 -6.28 4.61
C SER A 213 13.65 -5.20 4.49
N ASN A 214 12.75 -5.34 3.52
CA ASN A 214 11.57 -4.47 3.38
C ASN A 214 10.67 -4.45 4.63
N ARG A 215 10.85 -5.39 5.58
CA ARG A 215 10.04 -5.54 6.78
C ARG A 215 9.98 -4.28 7.64
N ILE A 216 11.08 -3.55 7.81
CA ILE A 216 11.12 -2.29 8.59
C ILE A 216 10.18 -1.26 7.95
N ILE A 217 10.26 -1.10 6.62
CA ILE A 217 9.41 -0.18 5.86
C ILE A 217 7.94 -0.64 5.87
N MET A 218 7.68 -1.95 5.83
CA MET A 218 6.32 -2.51 5.97
C MET A 218 5.74 -2.24 7.36
N ALA A 219 6.48 -2.53 8.43
CA ALA A 219 6.08 -2.26 9.81
C ALA A 219 5.69 -0.78 9.98
N ILE A 220 6.57 0.14 9.55
CA ILE A 220 6.30 1.58 9.54
C ILE A 220 4.99 1.87 8.77
N ARG A 221 4.89 1.48 7.49
CA ARG A 221 3.71 1.78 6.64
C ARG A 221 2.38 1.22 7.16
N HIS A 222 2.40 0.17 7.99
CA HIS A 222 1.19 -0.47 8.53
C HIS A 222 0.89 -0.06 9.99
N GLY A 223 1.66 0.88 10.56
CA GLY A 223 1.44 1.37 11.92
C GLY A 223 1.82 0.33 12.98
N CYS A 224 2.85 -0.47 12.71
CA CYS A 224 3.38 -1.49 13.60
C CYS A 224 4.77 -1.04 14.07
N VAL A 225 5.00 -0.93 15.38
CA VAL A 225 6.27 -0.44 15.93
C VAL A 225 7.38 -1.43 15.56
N PRO A 226 8.37 -1.04 14.74
CA PRO A 226 9.43 -1.95 14.36
C PRO A 226 10.32 -2.25 15.57
N VAL A 227 10.64 -3.53 15.76
CA VAL A 227 11.60 -4.01 16.75
C VAL A 227 12.83 -4.49 15.99
N ILE A 228 13.85 -3.64 15.90
CA ILE A 228 15.10 -3.97 15.22
C ILE A 228 15.84 -4.96 16.12
N LEU A 229 16.11 -6.16 15.63
CA LEU A 229 16.76 -7.24 16.37
C LEU A 229 18.06 -7.57 15.62
N ALA A 230 19.15 -6.90 16.00
CA ALA A 230 20.44 -6.89 15.31
C ALA A 230 21.50 -6.16 16.14
N ASP A 231 22.70 -6.72 16.30
CA ASP A 231 23.79 -6.06 17.03
C ASP A 231 24.36 -4.85 16.28
N TYR A 232 24.37 -4.91 14.94
CA TYR A 232 24.88 -3.85 14.06
C TYR A 232 23.95 -3.66 12.86
N PHE A 233 23.28 -2.50 12.77
CA PHE A 233 22.38 -2.19 11.66
C PHE A 233 22.33 -0.68 11.36
N GLU A 234 22.76 -0.26 10.17
CA GLU A 234 22.61 1.13 9.72
C GLU A 234 21.13 1.43 9.38
N LEU A 235 20.45 2.18 10.25
CA LEU A 235 19.06 2.55 10.07
C LEU A 235 18.92 3.77 9.13
N PRO A 236 17.98 3.77 8.16
CA PRO A 236 17.88 4.84 7.18
C PRO A 236 17.54 6.19 7.83
N PHE A 237 18.31 7.22 7.44
CA PHE A 237 18.24 8.60 7.92
C PHE A 237 18.56 8.79 9.43
N ASN A 238 19.18 7.81 10.08
CA ASN A 238 19.44 7.83 11.53
C ASN A 238 20.23 9.07 12.00
N ASP A 239 21.48 9.18 11.56
CA ASP A 239 22.52 10.00 12.22
C ASP A 239 22.23 11.51 12.19
N ASP A 240 21.59 11.99 11.11
CA ASP A 240 21.36 13.41 10.83
C ASP A 240 19.89 13.84 10.87
N VAL A 241 18.91 12.91 10.97
CA VAL A 241 17.50 13.24 10.63
C VAL A 241 16.43 12.57 11.50
N LEU A 242 16.54 11.28 11.80
CA LEU A 242 15.50 10.50 12.46
C LEU A 242 16.05 9.73 13.67
N ASP A 243 15.68 10.17 14.86
CA ASP A 243 15.91 9.41 16.10
C ASP A 243 14.96 8.19 16.15
N TRP A 244 15.51 7.01 15.87
CA TRP A 244 14.77 5.75 15.86
C TRP A 244 14.27 5.33 17.25
N LEU A 245 14.96 5.67 18.34
CA LEU A 245 14.53 5.37 19.72
C LEU A 245 13.24 6.12 20.13
N LYS A 246 12.80 7.09 19.32
CA LYS A 246 11.50 7.76 19.47
C LYS A 246 10.33 7.01 18.82
N PHE A 247 10.55 6.04 17.92
CA PHE A 247 9.47 5.32 17.20
C PHE A 247 9.70 3.82 16.91
N SER A 248 10.86 3.26 17.27
CA SER A 248 11.18 1.82 17.22
C SER A 248 11.68 1.32 18.57
N VAL A 249 11.70 0.00 18.73
CA VAL A 249 12.56 -0.68 19.73
C VAL A 249 13.81 -1.17 19.00
N ILE A 250 14.98 -1.12 19.65
CA ILE A 250 16.24 -1.67 19.13
C ILE A 250 16.77 -2.62 20.20
N LEU A 251 17.12 -3.83 19.78
CA LEU A 251 17.52 -4.97 20.61
C LEU A 251 18.71 -5.70 19.96
N SER A 252 19.56 -6.32 20.79
CA SER A 252 20.65 -7.21 20.38
C SER A 252 20.12 -8.52 19.80
N GLU A 253 21.00 -9.33 19.20
CA GLU A 253 20.63 -10.67 18.75
C GLU A 253 20.39 -11.64 19.93
N GLU A 254 20.94 -11.37 21.11
CA GLU A 254 20.73 -12.17 22.34
C GLU A 254 19.34 -11.93 22.97
N ASP A 255 18.76 -10.73 22.82
CA ASP A 255 17.40 -10.40 23.30
C ASP A 255 16.28 -11.27 22.68
N VAL A 256 16.60 -12.09 21.67
CA VAL A 256 15.69 -13.08 21.07
C VAL A 256 15.14 -14.09 22.09
N TYR A 257 15.85 -14.34 23.20
CA TYR A 257 15.43 -15.28 24.25
C TYR A 257 14.43 -14.65 25.25
N ASP A 258 14.50 -13.34 25.49
CA ASP A 258 13.61 -12.60 26.40
C ASP A 258 12.54 -11.76 25.67
N LEU A 259 12.46 -11.88 24.34
CA LEU A 259 11.65 -11.05 23.45
C LEU A 259 10.21 -10.83 23.93
N LYS A 260 9.49 -11.88 24.36
CA LYS A 260 8.11 -11.75 24.87
C LYS A 260 8.02 -10.91 26.14
N TYR A 261 9.00 -11.02 27.05
CA TYR A 261 9.06 -10.23 28.27
C TYR A 261 9.30 -8.75 27.96
N ILE A 262 10.32 -8.47 27.14
CA ILE A 262 10.70 -7.10 26.73
C ILE A 262 9.53 -6.40 26.01
N LEU A 263 8.86 -7.10 25.09
CA LEU A 263 7.71 -6.51 24.39
C LEU A 263 6.49 -6.31 25.29
N LYS A 264 6.26 -7.17 26.31
CA LYS A 264 5.21 -6.97 27.30
C LYS A 264 5.44 -5.74 28.18
N GLU A 265 6.66 -5.55 28.69
CA GLU A 265 7.03 -4.35 29.46
C GLU A 265 6.72 -3.08 28.65
N LYS A 266 7.11 -3.07 27.38
CA LYS A 266 6.92 -1.93 26.48
C LYS A 266 5.48 -1.75 25.97
N ALA A 267 4.59 -2.73 26.13
CA ALA A 267 3.25 -2.75 25.52
C ALA A 267 2.23 -1.72 26.08
N GLY A 268 2.60 -0.96 27.12
CA GLY A 268 1.79 0.06 27.78
C GLY A 268 2.02 1.49 27.26
N GLU A 269 2.41 2.41 28.15
CA GLU A 269 2.62 3.83 27.80
C GLU A 269 3.75 4.02 26.79
N GLU A 270 4.83 3.22 26.88
CA GLU A 270 5.95 3.32 25.95
C GLU A 270 5.52 2.97 24.52
N TYR A 271 4.76 1.88 24.32
CA TYR A 271 4.13 1.57 23.03
C TYR A 271 3.27 2.74 22.53
N SER A 272 2.46 3.37 23.39
CA SER A 272 1.64 4.53 23.01
C SER A 272 2.48 5.71 22.51
N ARG A 273 3.62 5.99 23.17
CA ARG A 273 4.63 6.99 22.76
C ARG A 273 5.27 6.63 21.41
N LEU A 274 5.77 5.40 21.27
CA LEU A 274 6.45 4.90 20.08
C LEU A 274 5.51 4.92 18.86
N HIS A 275 4.30 4.37 19.01
CA HIS A 275 3.27 4.35 17.97
C HIS A 275 2.83 5.77 17.57
N SER A 276 2.61 6.69 18.52
CA SER A 276 2.30 8.09 18.21
C SER A 276 3.37 8.75 17.31
N ASN A 277 4.64 8.46 17.55
CA ASN A 277 5.74 8.98 16.74
C ASN A 277 5.90 8.24 15.41
N LEU A 278 5.66 6.93 15.38
CA LEU A 278 5.66 6.11 14.17
C LEU A 278 4.70 6.68 13.11
N ILE A 279 3.46 7.00 13.49
CA ILE A 279 2.46 7.59 12.56
C ILE A 279 2.95 8.94 12.01
N LYS A 280 3.58 9.80 12.83
CA LYS A 280 4.17 11.08 12.38
C LYS A 280 5.30 10.85 11.36
N VAL A 281 6.05 9.76 11.51
CA VAL A 281 7.22 9.38 10.68
C VAL A 281 6.82 8.62 9.40
N GLN A 282 5.68 7.92 9.35
CA GLN A 282 5.23 7.12 8.20
C GLN A 282 5.42 7.77 6.84
N LYS A 283 4.99 9.03 6.70
CA LYS A 283 5.10 9.81 5.46
C LYS A 283 6.53 10.08 4.97
N ARG A 284 7.54 9.94 5.84
CA ARG A 284 8.98 9.97 5.48
C ARG A 284 9.44 8.70 4.75
N PHE A 285 8.66 7.64 4.82
CA PHE A 285 8.91 6.34 4.18
C PHE A 285 7.91 6.00 3.06
N ARG A 286 7.05 6.94 2.65
CA ARG A 286 6.23 6.85 1.43
C ARG A 286 6.98 7.43 0.22
N TRP A 287 6.90 6.75 -0.91
CA TRP A 287 7.21 7.29 -2.22
C TRP A 287 5.92 7.82 -2.86
N ASN A 288 5.93 9.03 -3.42
CA ASN A 288 4.78 9.63 -4.09
C ASN A 288 5.09 9.92 -5.56
N SER A 289 4.05 10.00 -6.38
CA SER A 289 4.13 10.40 -7.79
C SER A 289 3.05 11.45 -8.07
N PRO A 290 3.41 12.74 -8.31
CA PRO A 290 4.76 13.30 -8.19
C PRO A 290 5.30 13.26 -6.75
N PRO A 291 6.62 13.32 -6.54
CA PRO A 291 7.21 13.41 -5.19
C PRO A 291 6.74 14.65 -4.42
N VAL A 292 6.47 14.52 -3.13
CA VAL A 292 5.96 15.62 -2.28
C VAL A 292 6.94 15.96 -1.15
N LYS A 293 6.92 17.21 -0.70
CA LYS A 293 7.93 17.74 0.23
C LYS A 293 8.08 16.87 1.50
N TYR A 294 9.32 16.46 1.78
CA TYR A 294 9.69 15.58 2.89
C TYR A 294 9.11 14.15 2.81
N ASP A 295 8.87 13.61 1.62
CA ASP A 295 8.64 12.18 1.40
C ASP A 295 9.94 11.38 1.26
N ALA A 296 9.87 10.07 1.00
CA ALA A 296 11.05 9.21 0.92
C ALA A 296 12.06 9.67 -0.14
N PHE A 297 11.60 10.18 -1.29
CA PHE A 297 12.48 10.74 -2.32
C PHE A 297 13.20 11.99 -1.80
N HIS A 298 12.48 12.93 -1.18
CA HIS A 298 13.08 14.12 -0.60
C HIS A 298 14.01 13.83 0.59
N MET A 299 13.69 12.81 1.41
CA MET A 299 14.55 12.36 2.51
C MET A 299 15.87 11.75 1.99
N VAL A 300 15.81 10.94 0.93
CA VAL A 300 17.01 10.44 0.23
C VAL A 300 17.82 11.59 -0.36
N LEU A 301 17.21 12.53 -1.09
CA LEU A 301 17.91 13.69 -1.63
C LEU A 301 18.55 14.56 -0.54
N TYR A 302 17.89 14.76 0.60
CA TYR A 302 18.44 15.51 1.73
C TYR A 302 19.65 14.81 2.35
N HIS A 303 19.58 13.49 2.55
CA HIS A 303 20.69 12.70 3.07
C HIS A 303 21.90 12.66 2.12
N LEU A 304 21.65 12.55 0.80
CA LEU A 304 22.70 12.69 -0.22
C LEU A 304 23.29 14.11 -0.24
N TRP A 305 22.46 15.15 -0.07
CA TRP A 305 22.91 16.54 0.04
C TRP A 305 23.81 16.76 1.25
N LEU A 306 23.53 16.17 2.42
CA LEU A 306 24.41 16.24 3.58
C LEU A 306 25.79 15.64 3.27
N ARG A 307 25.83 14.44 2.66
CA ARG A 307 27.06 13.70 2.34
C ARG A 307 27.84 14.27 1.13
N ARG A 308 27.33 15.30 0.42
CA ARG A 308 27.88 15.87 -0.84
C ARG A 308 29.35 16.32 -0.84
N ASN A 309 29.96 16.53 0.33
CA ASN A 309 31.36 16.94 0.46
C ASN A 309 32.28 15.82 0.95
N VAL A 310 31.73 14.68 1.38
CA VAL A 310 32.49 13.54 1.94
C VAL A 310 33.09 12.68 0.81
N VAL A 311 32.38 12.57 -0.32
CA VAL A 311 32.86 11.87 -1.52
C VAL A 311 33.30 12.91 -2.55
N ARG A 312 34.61 13.19 -2.58
CA ARG A 312 35.27 13.86 -3.71
C ARG A 312 36.33 12.91 -4.25
N TYR A 313 36.20 12.60 -5.54
CA TYR A 313 37.24 11.95 -6.35
C TYR A 313 38.17 13.01 -6.93
#